data_AF-A0A7L3KXV2-F1
#
_entry.id   AF-A0A7L3KXV2-F1
#
_cell.length_a   1.000
_cell.length_b   1.000
_cell.length_c   1.000
_cell.angle_alpha   90.00
_cell.angle_beta   90.00
_cell.angle_gamma   90.00
#
_symmetry.space_group_name_H-M   'P 1'
#
loop_
_entity.id
_entity.type
_entity.pdbx_description
1 polymer ?
#
loop_
_entity_poly.entity_id
_entity_poly.type
_entity_poly.pdbx_seq_one_letter_code
_entity_poly.pdbx_strand_id
1 'polypeptide(L)' 'EDPALIRWAYAKLQNVYPNFRPTPKTSFLGAVYGLGPILFWIFVLKADRDRQKKRIQEGKYKRPQFSVFF' A
#
# COMPACT_ATOMS: atom_id res chain seq x y z
N GLU A 1 -12.12 -2.18 -37.77
CA GLU A 1 -11.94 -1.94 -36.32
C GLU A 1 -12.99 -2.75 -35.57
N ASP A 2 -12.64 -3.41 -34.47
CA ASP A 2 -13.59 -4.21 -33.70
C ASP A 2 -14.40 -3.31 -32.74
N PRO A 3 -15.72 -3.15 -32.96
CA PRO A 3 -16.55 -2.30 -32.11
C PRO A 3 -16.68 -2.82 -30.68
N ALA A 4 -16.54 -4.13 -30.44
CA ALA A 4 -16.60 -4.68 -29.09
C ALA A 4 -15.39 -4.26 -28.27
N LEU A 5 -14.19 -4.34 -28.87
CA LEU A 5 -12.95 -3.90 -28.24
C LEU A 5 -12.96 -2.40 -27.92
N ILE A 6 -13.46 -1.57 -28.85
CA ILE A 6 -13.56 -0.12 -28.66
C ILE A 6 -14.50 0.21 -27.49
N ARG A 7 -15.66 -0.45 -27.40
CA ARG A 7 -16.62 -0.24 -26.30
C ARG A 7 -16.05 -0.67 -24.95
N TRP A 8 -15.33 -1.80 -24.90
CA TRP A 8 -14.67 -2.26 -23.68
C TRP A 8 -13.60 -1.28 -23.20
N ALA A 9 -12.77 -0.78 -24.12
CA ALA A 9 -11.75 0.21 -23.80
C ALA A 9 -12.36 1.51 -23.29
N TYR A 10 -13.40 2.02 -23.96
CA TYR A 10 -14.14 3.21 -23.53
C TYR A 10 -14.74 3.05 -22.13
N ALA A 11 -15.36 1.89 -21.85
CA ALA A 11 -15.98 1.62 -20.56
C ALA A 11 -14.98 1.66 -19.40
N LYS A 12 -13.75 1.13 -19.59
CA LYS A 12 -12.72 1.15 -18.54
C LYS A 12 -12.00 2.48 -18.38
N LEU A 13 -11.79 3.22 -19.46
CA LEU A 13 -10.97 4.43 -19.42
C LEU A 13 -11.80 5.69 -19.13
N GLN A 14 -12.95 5.82 -19.79
CA GLN A 14 -13.71 7.07 -19.82
C GLN A 14 -14.98 7.01 -18.97
N ASN A 15 -15.56 5.82 -18.78
CA ASN A 15 -16.89 5.69 -18.17
C ASN A 15 -16.89 5.39 -16.65
N VAL A 16 -15.72 5.34 -16.01
CA VAL A 16 -15.58 4.95 -14.59
C VAL A 16 -16.02 6.07 -13.65
N TYR A 17 -15.48 7.28 -13.82
CA TYR A 17 -15.80 8.42 -12.94
C TYR A 17 -17.19 9.04 -13.18
N PRO A 18 -17.68 9.21 -14.42
CA PRO A 18 -19.03 9.75 -14.66
C PRO A 18 -20.16 8.93 -14.00
N ASN A 19 -19.96 7.62 -13.81
CA ASN A 19 -20.93 6.74 -13.16
C ASN A 19 -20.58 6.38 -11.72
N PHE A 20 -19.50 6.93 -11.17
CA PHE A 20 -19.12 6.66 -9.80
C PHE A 20 -20.10 7.34 -8.84
N ARG A 21 -20.66 6.56 -7.91
CA ARG A 21 -21.54 7.06 -6.84
C ARG A 21 -20.86 6.91 -5.49
N PRO A 22 -20.66 8.00 -4.73
CA PRO A 22 -20.13 7.92 -3.38
C PRO A 22 -21.21 7.34 -2.45
N THR A 23 -21.18 6.03 -2.25
CA THR A 23 -22.03 5.30 -1.31
C THR A 23 -21.21 4.93 -0.08
N PRO A 24 -21.82 4.69 1.09
CA PRO A 24 -21.08 4.27 2.27
C PRO A 24 -20.19 3.04 2.02
N LYS A 25 -20.66 2.09 1.21
CA LYS A 25 -19.89 0.90 0.80
C LYS A 25 -18.66 1.26 -0.04
N THR A 26 -18.82 2.09 -1.07
CA THR A 26 -17.71 2.45 -1.97
C THR A 26 -16.69 3.35 -1.27
N SER A 27 -17.14 4.28 -0.43
CA SER A 27 -16.27 5.12 0.40
C SER A 27 -15.49 4.31 1.43
N PHE A 28 -16.13 3.36 2.12
CA PHE A 28 -15.46 2.48 3.08
C PHE A 28 -14.39 1.62 2.41
N LEU A 29 -14.71 0.96 1.30
CA LEU A 29 -13.75 0.16 0.55
C LEU A 29 -12.58 1.03 0.06
N GLY A 30 -12.86 2.21 -0.49
CA GLY A 30 -11.83 3.15 -0.91
C GLY A 30 -10.89 3.54 0.23
N ALA A 31 -11.43 3.82 1.42
CA ALA A 31 -10.62 4.13 2.60
C ALA A 31 -9.78 2.93 3.07
N VAL A 32 -10.35 1.73 3.10
CA VAL A 32 -9.63 0.51 3.49
C VAL A 32 -8.49 0.20 2.52
N TYR A 33 -8.74 0.27 1.21
CA TYR A 33 -7.71 -0.01 0.21
C TYR A 33 -6.69 1.12 0.07
N GLY A 34 -7.08 2.37 0.32
CA GLY A 34 -6.18 3.52 0.31
C GLY A 34 -5.28 3.58 1.55
N LEU A 35 -5.87 3.51 2.75
CA LEU A 35 -5.15 3.68 4.02
C LEU A 35 -4.63 2.37 4.59
N GLY A 36 -5.30 1.25 4.33
CA GLY A 36 -4.95 -0.06 4.90
C GLY A 36 -3.51 -0.47 4.64
N PRO A 37 -3.03 -0.47 3.37
CA PRO A 37 -1.64 -0.81 3.08
C PRO A 37 -0.64 0.15 3.76
N ILE A 38 -0.96 1.45 3.81
CA ILE A 38 -0.09 2.46 4.43
C ILE A 38 0.07 2.18 5.92
N LEU A 39 -1.05 2.02 6.63
CA LEU A 39 -1.05 1.73 8.07
C LEU A 39 -0.39 0.38 8.36
N PHE A 40 -0.65 -0.63 7.54
CA PHE A 40 -0.02 -1.94 7.63
C PHE A 40 1.51 -1.84 7.56
N TRP A 41 2.06 -1.16 6.54
CA TRP A 41 3.51 -1.03 6.39
C TRP A 41 4.14 -0.18 7.49
N ILE A 42 3.47 0.90 7.93
CA ILE A 42 3.94 1.68 9.08
C ILE A 42 4.08 0.79 10.31
N PHE A 43 3.09 -0.06 10.58
CA PHE A 43 3.12 -0.94 11.74
C PHE A 43 4.22 -2.00 11.62
N VAL A 44 4.33 -2.68 10.47
CA VAL A 44 5.35 -3.71 10.21
C VAL A 44 6.75 -3.13 10.35
N LEU A 45 7.02 -2.00 9.70
CA LEU A 45 8.33 -1.34 9.76
C LEU A 45 8.64 -0.83 11.17
N LYS A 46 7.65 -0.30 11.89
CA LYS A 46 7.84 0.13 13.28
C LYS A 46 8.18 -1.04 14.19
N ALA A 47 7.45 -2.14 14.10
CA ALA A 47 7.71 -3.34 14.88
C ALA A 47 9.11 -3.92 14.61
N ASP A 48 9.54 -3.93 13.35
CA ASP A 48 10.89 -4.36 12.99
C ASP A 48 11.97 -3.43 13.57
N ARG A 49 11.82 -2.11 13.42
CA ARG A 49 12.76 -1.14 13.99
C ARG A 49 12.86 -1.24 15.50
N ASP A 50 11.75 -1.42 16.20
CA ASP A 50 11.74 -1.55 17.66
C ASP A 50 12.41 -2.86 18.10
N ARG A 51 12.20 -3.96 17.37
CA ARG A 51 12.90 -5.22 17.60
C ARG A 51 14.40 -5.09 17.39
N GLN A 52 14.84 -4.41 16.33
CA GLN A 52 16.25 -4.17 16.06
C GLN A 52 16.90 -3.31 17.16
N LYS A 53 16.25 -2.21 17.56
CA LYS A 53 16.72 -1.34 18.66
C LYS A 53 16.91 -2.10 19.96
N LYS A 54 15.95 -2.95 20.35
CA LYS A 54 16.06 -3.79 21.55
C LYS A 54 17.27 -4.72 21.50
N ARG A 55 17.51 -5.39 20.37
CA ARG A 55 18.69 -6.28 20.21
C ARG A 55 20.01 -5.51 20.26
N ILE A 56 20.05 -4.29 19.75
CA ILE A 56 21.23 -3.43 19.83
C ILE A 56 21.51 -3.07 21.29
N GLN A 57 20.47 -2.70 22.05
CA GLN A 57 20.59 -2.36 23.47
C GLN A 57 21.04 -3.57 24.31
N GLU A 58 20.56 -4.77 23.99
CA GLU A 58 20.99 -6.01 24.64
C GLU A 58 22.40 -6.48 24.21
N GLY A 59 23.05 -5.79 23.27
CA GLY A 59 24.35 -6.20 22.70
C GLY A 59 24.31 -7.47 21.84
N LYS A 60 23.11 -8.01 21.55
CA LYS A 60 22.92 -9.25 20.78
C LYS A 60 22.80 -9.02 19.28
N TYR A 61 22.80 -7.76 18.84
CA TYR A 61 22.66 -7.41 17.43
C TYR A 61 23.99 -7.54 16.69
N LYS A 62 24.10 -8.57 15.82
CA LYS A 62 25.22 -8.69 14.89
C LYS A 62 25.02 -7.71 13.74
N ARG A 63 25.79 -6.62 13.73
CA ARG A 63 25.80 -5.67 12.61
C ARG A 63 26.42 -6.36 11.38
N PRO A 64 25.84 -6.24 10.18
CA PRO A 64 26.54 -6.66 8.97
C PRO A 64 27.81 -5.83 8.80
N GLN A 65 28.91 -6.49 8.40
CA GLN A 65 30.27 -5.92 8.38
C GLN A 65 30.43 -4.74 7.39
N PHE A 66 29.53 -4.64 6.42
CA PHE A 66 29.35 -3.49 5.54
C PHE A 66 27.92 -2.97 5.66
N SER A 67 27.66 -2.02 6.57
CA SER A 67 26.46 -1.19 6.48
C SER A 67 26.78 0.03 5.62
N VAL A 68 26.31 0.03 4.38
CA VAL A 68 26.54 1.13 3.40
C VAL A 68 25.67 2.37 3.71
N PHE A 69 24.95 2.36 4.83
CA PHE A 69 24.29 3.53 5.38
C PHE A 69 25.12 4.04 6.55
N PHE A 70 26.21 4.75 6.23
CA PHE A 70 26.81 5.73 7.12
C PHE A 70 26.10 7.07 6.92
#